data_AF-A0A9E3J0E3-F1
#
_entry.id   AF-A0A9E3J0E3-F1
#
_cell.length_a   1.000
_cell.length_b   1.000
_cell.length_c   1.000
_cell.angle_alpha   90.00
_cell.angle_beta   90.00
_cell.angle_gamma   90.00
#
_symmetry.space_group_name_H-M   'P 1'
#
loop_
_entity.id
_entity.type
_entity.pdbx_description
1 polymer ?
#
loop_
_entity_poly.entity_id
_entity_poly.type
_entity_poly.pdbx_seq_one_letter_code
_entity_poly.pdbx_strand_id
1 'polypeptide(L)' 'MLHSTLRGRSGGKIPSELVNILGTSAAILAVVGAGSAIVTVMPAPSVWEFAAAYLAPASLAFAVYWWIAQKL' A
#
# COMPACT_ATOMS: atom_id res chain seq x y z
N MET A 1 -29.26 40.16 -18.22
CA MET A 1 -29.74 39.47 -17.00
C MET A 1 -29.33 38.01 -17.09
N LEU A 2 -28.52 37.58 -16.11
CA LEU A 2 -28.29 36.24 -15.58
C LEU A 2 -28.46 35.00 -16.49
N HIS A 3 -27.35 34.28 -16.73
CA HIS A 3 -27.10 33.01 -16.02
C HIS A 3 -25.66 32.53 -16.19
N SER A 4 -24.90 32.74 -15.13
CA SER A 4 -23.60 32.18 -14.81
C SER A 4 -23.73 30.71 -14.39
N THR A 5 -23.24 29.75 -15.19
CA THR A 5 -23.12 28.35 -14.70
C THR A 5 -22.11 27.46 -15.44
N LEU A 6 -20.96 27.97 -15.88
CA LEU A 6 -19.83 27.10 -16.25
C LEU A 6 -18.58 27.46 -15.46
N ARG A 7 -18.73 27.53 -14.14
CA ARG A 7 -17.57 27.41 -13.24
C ARG A 7 -17.20 25.94 -13.20
N GLY A 8 -16.45 25.50 -14.21
CA GLY A 8 -15.78 24.22 -14.24
C GLY A 8 -14.94 24.11 -12.97
N ARG A 9 -15.51 23.47 -11.95
CA ARG A 9 -14.82 23.08 -10.73
C ARG A 9 -13.95 21.89 -11.11
N SER A 10 -12.87 22.13 -11.85
CA SER A 10 -11.75 21.20 -11.96
C SER A 10 -10.97 21.22 -10.64
N GLY A 11 -11.65 20.87 -9.55
CA GLY A 11 -10.97 20.42 -8.36
C GLY A 11 -10.37 19.07 -8.74
N GLY A 12 -9.06 19.05 -8.99
CA GLY A 12 -8.30 17.84 -9.34
C GLY A 12 -8.40 16.81 -8.22
N LYS A 13 -9.50 16.07 -8.18
CA LYS A 13 -9.63 14.87 -7.36
C LYS A 13 -8.98 13.76 -8.14
N ILE A 14 -7.88 13.24 -7.63
CA ILE A 14 -7.27 12.02 -8.15
C ILE A 14 -8.35 10.92 -8.07
N PRO A 15 -8.64 10.21 -9.16
CA PRO A 15 -9.54 9.05 -9.14
C PRO A 15 -9.16 8.08 -8.02
N SER A 16 -10.14 7.64 -7.24
CA SER A 16 -9.93 6.68 -6.14
C SER A 16 -9.26 5.39 -6.63
N GLU A 17 -9.53 5.01 -7.88
CA GLU A 17 -8.92 3.86 -8.54
C GLU A 17 -7.41 4.00 -8.71
N LEU A 18 -6.93 5.19 -9.10
CA LEU A 18 -5.48 5.46 -9.17
C LEU A 18 -4.84 5.45 -7.78
N VAL A 19 -5.54 5.96 -6.76
CA VAL A 19 -5.04 5.90 -5.37
C VAL A 19 -4.91 4.46 -4.89
N ASN A 20 -5.88 3.60 -5.20
CA ASN A 20 -5.83 2.18 -4.85
C ASN A 20 -4.69 1.46 -5.58
N ILE A 21 -4.55 1.66 -6.89
CA ILE A 21 -3.48 1.03 -7.68
C ILE A 21 -2.11 1.45 -7.13
N LEU A 22 -1.89 2.74 -6.92
CA LEU A 22 -0.62 3.26 -6.40
C LEU A 22 -0.37 2.79 -4.96
N GLY A 23 -1.38 2.82 -4.10
CA GLY A 23 -1.29 2.36 -2.72
C GLY A 23 -0.95 0.88 -2.62
N THR A 24 -1.66 0.02 -3.37
CA THR A 24 -1.38 -1.42 -3.41
C THR A 24 -0.01 -1.71 -3.99
N SER A 25 0.39 -1.04 -5.07
CA SER A 25 1.72 -1.22 -5.67
C SER A 25 2.83 -0.82 -4.71
N ALA A 26 2.69 0.33 -4.04
CA ALA A 26 3.64 0.77 -3.02
C ALA A 26 3.73 -0.20 -1.84
N ALA A 27 2.58 -0.74 -1.38
CA ALA A 27 2.54 -1.73 -0.30
C ALA A 27 3.27 -3.03 -0.69
N ILE A 28 3.09 -3.53 -1.91
CA ILE A 28 3.80 -4.72 -2.40
C ILE A 28 5.32 -4.47 -2.41
N LEU A 29 5.76 -3.34 -2.97
CA LEU A 29 7.19 -2.99 -3.01
C LEU A 29 7.78 -2.84 -1.61
N ALA A 30 7.03 -2.24 -0.68
CA ALA A 30 7.46 -2.11 0.71
C ALA A 30 7.62 -3.47 1.39
N VAL A 31 6.68 -4.41 1.18
CA VAL A 31 6.77 -5.77 1.73
C VAL A 31 7.97 -6.52 1.16
N VAL A 32 8.17 -6.48 -0.16
CA VAL A 32 9.31 -7.14 -0.82
C VAL A 32 10.63 -6.52 -0.37
N GLY A 33 10.70 -5.19 -0.31
CA GLY A 33 11.89 -4.48 0.14
C GLY A 33 12.24 -4.76 1.59
N ALA A 34 11.25 -4.72 2.50
CA ALA A 34 11.42 -5.03 3.90
C ALA A 34 11.84 -6.49 4.11
N GLY A 35 11.16 -7.45 3.45
CA GLY A 35 11.52 -8.87 3.52
C GLY A 35 12.93 -9.12 3.00
N SER A 36 13.31 -8.49 1.89
CA SER A 36 14.68 -8.57 1.35
C SER A 36 15.71 -8.02 2.33
N ALA A 37 15.45 -6.85 2.93
CA ALA A 37 16.35 -6.23 3.91
C ALA A 37 16.51 -7.07 5.20
N ILE A 38 15.46 -7.82 5.60
CA ILE A 38 15.53 -8.77 6.71
C ILE A 38 16.39 -9.98 6.31
N VAL A 39 16.16 -10.54 5.13
CA VAL A 39 16.91 -11.72 4.64
C VAL A 39 18.41 -11.41 4.46
N THR A 40 18.79 -10.21 4.04
CA THR A 40 20.21 -9.87 3.78
C THR A 40 21.08 -9.90 5.03
N VAL A 41 20.51 -9.77 6.22
CA VAL A 41 21.24 -9.83 7.49
C VAL A 41 21.17 -11.22 8.16
N MET A 42 20.44 -12.17 7.56
CA MET A 42 20.32 -13.53 8.07
C MET A 42 21.45 -14.43 7.53
N PRO A 43 22.27 -15.06 8.39
CA PRO A 43 23.25 -16.03 7.95
C PRO A 43 22.55 -17.36 7.61
N ALA A 44 22.53 -17.71 6.32
CA ALA A 44 21.99 -18.98 5.80
C ALA A 44 20.56 -19.32 6.30
N PRO A 45 19.55 -18.48 5.97
CA PRO A 45 18.19 -18.70 6.42
C PRO A 45 17.62 -20.01 5.87
N SER A 46 16.94 -20.75 6.73
CA SER A 46 16.07 -21.85 6.32
C SER A 46 14.90 -21.35 5.48
N VAL A 47 14.22 -22.27 4.79
CA VAL A 47 13.04 -21.96 3.96
C VAL A 47 11.95 -21.25 4.79
N TRP A 48 11.77 -21.64 6.05
CA TRP A 48 10.77 -21.06 6.93
C TRP A 48 11.15 -19.66 7.41
N GLU A 49 12.43 -19.42 7.71
CA GLU A 49 12.92 -18.09 8.08
C GLU A 49 12.84 -17.11 6.90
N PHE A 50 13.18 -17.58 5.71
CA PHE A 50 13.00 -16.82 4.48
C PHE A 50 11.51 -16.46 4.27
N ALA A 51 10.59 -17.43 4.37
CA ALA A 51 9.17 -17.16 4.23
C ALA A 51 8.65 -16.19 5.31
N ALA A 52 9.07 -16.37 6.57
CA ALA A 52 8.68 -15.51 7.67
C ALA A 52 9.15 -14.06 7.50
N ALA A 53 10.33 -13.85 6.90
CA ALA A 53 10.86 -12.52 6.61
C ALA A 53 9.95 -11.68 5.70
N TYR A 54 9.21 -12.31 4.76
CA TYR A 54 8.23 -11.62 3.92
C TYR A 54 6.82 -11.63 4.55
N LEU A 55 6.46 -12.69 5.28
CA LEU A 55 5.17 -12.81 5.94
C LEU A 55 4.97 -11.74 7.01
N ALA A 56 6.01 -11.44 7.79
CA ALA A 56 5.95 -10.43 8.85
C ALA A 56 5.53 -9.04 8.33
N PRO A 57 6.24 -8.42 7.35
CA PRO A 57 5.81 -7.13 6.80
C PRO A 57 4.49 -7.23 6.02
N ALA A 58 4.20 -8.35 5.34
CA ALA A 58 2.92 -8.55 4.65
C ALA A 58 1.73 -8.55 5.61
N SER A 59 1.85 -9.28 6.73
CA SER A 59 0.80 -9.34 7.76
C SER A 59 0.59 -7.98 8.44
N LEU A 60 1.66 -7.20 8.64
CA LEU A 60 1.55 -5.84 9.16
C LEU A 60 0.82 -4.92 8.18
N ALA A 61 1.19 -4.94 6.90
CA ALA A 61 0.50 -4.18 5.85
C ALA A 61 -1.00 -4.54 5.78
N PHE A 62 -1.33 -5.84 5.87
CA PHE A 62 -2.70 -6.31 5.94
C PHE A 62 -3.43 -5.82 7.19
N ALA A 63 -2.82 -5.90 8.38
CA ALA A 63 -3.43 -5.45 9.62
C ALA A 63 -3.73 -3.94 9.59
N VAL A 64 -2.83 -3.13 9.02
CA VAL A 64 -3.05 -1.70 8.82
C VAL A 64 -4.22 -1.46 7.87
N TYR A 65 -4.27 -2.15 6.73
CA TYR A 65 -5.39 -2.07 5.81
C TYR A 65 -6.71 -2.44 6.49
N TRP A 66 -6.74 -3.57 7.21
CA TRP A 66 -7.91 -4.05 7.93
C TRP A 66 -8.42 -3.02 8.93
N TRP A 67 -7.53 -2.43 9.73
CA TRP A 67 -7.88 -1.40 10.70
C TRP A 67 -8.49 -0.15 10.06
N ILE A 68 -7.99 0.27 8.89
CA ILE A 68 -8.54 1.40 8.14
C ILE A 68 -9.91 1.02 7.57
N ALA A 69 -10.04 -0.18 7.01
CA ALA A 69 -11.27 -0.68 6.42
C ALA A 69 -12.43 -0.79 7.42
N GLN A 70 -12.16 -1.05 8.70
CA GLN A 70 -13.20 -1.05 9.76
C GLN A 70 -13.83 0.33 10.02
N LYS A 71 -13.22 1.41 9.51
CA LYS A 71 -13.66 2.80 9.74
C LYS A 71 -14.34 3.44 8.52
N LEU A 72 -14.38 2.71 7.41
CA LEU A 72 -15.05 3.12 6.16
C LEU A 72 -16.48 2.60 6.16
#